data_AF-A0A6A6IPW6-F1
#
_entry.id   AF-A0A6A6IPW6-F1
#
_cell.length_a   1.000
_cell.length_b   1.000
_cell.length_c   1.000
_cell.angle_alpha   90.00
_cell.angle_beta   90.00
_cell.angle_gamma   90.00
#
_symmetry.space_group_name_H-M   'P 1'
#
loop_
_entity.id
_entity.type
_entity.pdbx_description
1 polymer ?
#
loop_
_entity_poly.entity_id
_entity_poly.type
_entity_poly.pdbx_seq_one_letter_code
_entity_poly.pdbx_strand_id
1 'polypeptide(L)'
;MAFLPIFLSSALLSALSISNLGLISSMVGFLHKQKDDIGTYQINWPGNTVQLVVEPQHLWVDQGHTSNGVAGYGFFLGLFGLYVAWRQRKRQGRAPSKTLLALFILQLLAVLFTLSALIFVFVVTNQTKGQHISESIARSNIAYPADKWTPETWFTAVLELPMDDHHHHDNIHSKVVNMRAWRWMLIPIFLTDILAFGFTTAELARQRKGTKQPEYSAEK
;
A
#
# COMPACT_ATOMS: atom_id res chain seq x y z
N MET A 1 -0.42 -31.50 -4.54
CA MET A 1 -1.39 -30.72 -3.75
C MET A 1 -0.94 -29.26 -3.62
N ALA A 2 -1.01 -28.46 -4.70
CA ALA A 2 -0.74 -27.02 -4.64
C ALA A 2 -1.97 -26.14 -4.37
N PHE A 3 -3.16 -26.75 -4.26
CA PHE A 3 -4.38 -26.05 -3.91
C PHE A 3 -4.20 -25.21 -2.63
N LEU A 4 -3.80 -25.85 -1.53
CA LEU A 4 -3.78 -25.21 -0.22
C LEU A 4 -2.77 -24.05 -0.14
N PRO A 5 -1.51 -24.19 -0.57
CA PRO A 5 -0.55 -23.08 -0.53
C PRO A 5 -0.96 -21.88 -1.39
N ILE A 6 -1.42 -22.10 -2.63
CA ILE A 6 -1.89 -21.01 -3.51
C ILE A 6 -3.13 -20.34 -2.92
N PHE A 7 -4.06 -21.13 -2.38
CA PHE A 7 -5.28 -20.61 -1.76
C PHE A 7 -4.96 -19.73 -0.55
N LEU A 8 -4.16 -20.23 0.41
CA LEU A 8 -3.85 -19.48 1.63
C LEU A 8 -3.05 -18.21 1.36
N SER A 9 -2.03 -18.28 0.51
CA SER A 9 -1.26 -17.10 0.12
C SER A 9 -2.10 -16.05 -0.61
N SER A 10 -2.99 -16.48 -1.51
CA SER A 10 -3.88 -15.56 -2.23
C SER A 10 -4.96 -14.95 -1.33
N ALA A 11 -5.48 -15.71 -0.36
CA ALA A 11 -6.42 -15.20 0.65
C ALA A 11 -5.75 -14.12 1.51
N LEU A 12 -4.54 -14.40 1.98
CA LEU A 12 -3.75 -13.47 2.78
C LEU A 12 -3.43 -12.21 1.97
N LEU A 13 -3.01 -12.35 0.70
CA LEU A 13 -2.74 -11.21 -0.18
C LEU A 13 -3.99 -10.32 -0.31
N SER A 14 -5.15 -10.93 -0.56
CA SER A 14 -6.42 -10.20 -0.67
C SER A 14 -6.76 -9.45 0.62
N ALA A 15 -6.61 -10.11 1.77
CA ALA A 15 -6.94 -9.54 3.08
C ALA A 15 -6.01 -8.36 3.44
N LEU A 16 -4.68 -8.54 3.31
CA LEU A 16 -3.73 -7.46 3.59
C LEU A 16 -3.94 -6.26 2.66
N SER A 17 -4.20 -6.54 1.38
CA SER A 17 -4.36 -5.50 0.37
C SER A 17 -5.63 -4.68 0.60
N ILE A 18 -6.77 -5.31 0.92
CA ILE A 18 -8.01 -4.55 1.21
C ILE A 18 -7.91 -3.75 2.51
N SER A 19 -7.23 -4.29 3.53
CA SER A 19 -6.93 -3.54 4.76
C SER A 19 -6.07 -2.31 4.46
N ASN A 20 -5.03 -2.46 3.65
CA ASN A 20 -4.16 -1.34 3.25
C ASN A 20 -4.94 -0.29 2.44
N LEU A 21 -5.81 -0.71 1.53
CA LEU A 21 -6.68 0.18 0.78
C LEU A 21 -7.62 0.98 1.70
N GLY A 22 -8.18 0.34 2.73
CA GLY A 22 -9.00 1.00 3.74
C GLY A 22 -8.24 2.09 4.52
N LEU A 23 -6.99 1.82 4.92
CA LEU A 23 -6.13 2.81 5.59
C LEU A 23 -5.79 3.99 4.68
N ILE A 24 -5.47 3.74 3.41
CA ILE A 24 -5.18 4.80 2.42
C ILE A 24 -6.44 5.63 2.16
N SER A 25 -7.59 4.99 2.02
CA SER A 25 -8.88 5.68 1.81
C SER A 25 -9.25 6.57 3.00
N SER A 26 -8.98 6.10 4.22
CA SER A 26 -9.13 6.89 5.45
C SER A 26 -8.21 8.13 5.48
N MET A 27 -7.01 8.04 4.91
CA MET A 27 -6.11 9.19 4.74
C MET A 27 -6.62 10.16 3.67
N VAL A 28 -7.05 9.67 2.50
CA VAL A 28 -7.60 10.52 1.43
C VAL A 28 -8.85 11.27 1.91
N GLY A 29 -9.77 10.58 2.57
CA GLY A 29 -10.96 11.21 3.16
C GLY A 29 -10.61 12.24 4.24
N PHE A 30 -9.54 11.99 5.01
CA PHE A 30 -9.03 12.98 5.96
C PHE A 30 -8.48 14.22 5.26
N LEU A 31 -7.67 14.09 4.21
CA LEU A 31 -7.15 15.23 3.44
C LEU A 31 -8.28 16.10 2.88
N HIS A 32 -9.28 15.47 2.25
CA HIS A 32 -10.45 16.19 1.74
C HIS A 32 -11.19 16.92 2.85
N LYS A 33 -11.47 16.26 3.99
CA LYS A 33 -12.10 16.91 5.13
C LYS A 33 -11.29 18.10 5.65
N GLN A 34 -9.97 17.98 5.72
CA GLN A 34 -9.12 19.09 6.14
C GLN A 34 -9.25 20.27 5.16
N LYS A 35 -9.10 20.00 3.87
CA LYS A 35 -9.12 21.02 2.83
C LYS A 35 -10.47 21.70 2.66
N ASP A 36 -11.55 20.93 2.65
CA ASP A 36 -12.87 21.40 2.25
C ASP A 36 -13.70 21.93 3.44
N ASP A 37 -13.49 21.39 4.66
CA ASP A 37 -14.28 21.78 5.84
C ASP A 37 -13.50 22.63 6.85
N ILE A 38 -12.19 22.38 7.06
CA ILE A 38 -11.39 23.03 8.12
C ILE A 38 -10.63 24.24 7.59
N GLY A 39 -9.92 24.10 6.47
CA GLY A 39 -9.22 25.18 5.76
C GLY A 39 -7.94 25.68 6.46
N THR A 40 -8.00 26.02 7.75
CA THR A 40 -6.84 26.51 8.53
C THR A 40 -6.83 26.00 9.97
N TYR A 41 -5.62 25.85 10.54
CA TYR A 41 -5.37 25.66 11.96
C TYR A 41 -4.88 26.96 12.61
N GLN A 42 -5.39 27.28 13.80
CA GLN A 42 -4.85 28.37 14.60
C GLN A 42 -3.62 27.89 15.38
N ILE A 43 -2.47 28.51 15.10
CA ILE A 43 -1.18 28.23 15.74
C ILE A 43 -0.80 29.41 16.63
N ASN A 44 -0.63 29.15 17.93
CA ASN A 44 -0.37 30.17 18.94
C ASN A 44 1.12 30.14 19.35
N TRP A 45 1.99 30.71 18.51
CA TRP A 45 3.39 30.92 18.91
C TRP A 45 3.51 32.03 19.97
N PRO A 46 4.59 32.05 20.77
CA PRO A 46 4.80 33.08 21.78
C PRO A 46 4.80 34.50 21.16
N GLY A 47 3.70 35.25 21.36
CA GLY A 47 3.54 36.61 20.85
C GLY A 47 3.08 36.72 19.39
N ASN A 48 2.75 35.61 18.73
CA ASN A 48 2.27 35.61 17.35
C ASN A 48 1.27 34.47 17.08
N THR A 49 0.06 34.82 16.66
CA THR A 49 -0.97 33.84 16.27
C THR A 49 -1.12 33.83 14.76
N VAL A 50 -1.06 32.63 14.17
CA VAL A 50 -1.12 32.44 12.71
C VAL A 50 -2.21 31.43 12.34
N GLN A 51 -2.98 31.76 11.31
CA GLN A 51 -3.93 30.83 10.66
C GLN A 51 -3.18 30.02 9.60
N LEU A 52 -2.63 28.87 9.98
CA LEU A 52 -1.87 28.00 9.08
C LEU A 52 -2.84 27.22 8.18
N VAL A 53 -2.70 27.34 6.85
CA VAL A 53 -3.49 26.52 5.91
C VAL A 53 -3.19 25.04 6.12
N VAL A 54 -4.23 24.21 6.11
CA VAL A 54 -4.14 22.79 6.48
C VAL A 54 -3.21 21.95 5.60
N GLU A 55 -3.01 22.34 4.33
CA GLU A 55 -2.12 21.69 3.38
C GLU A 55 -0.97 22.63 2.99
N PRO A 56 0.28 22.13 2.89
CA PRO A 56 1.40 22.92 2.43
C PRO A 56 1.33 23.13 0.92
N GLN A 57 2.08 24.11 0.42
CA GLN A 57 2.11 24.41 -1.03
C GLN A 57 2.65 23.23 -1.85
N HIS A 58 3.55 22.44 -1.29
CA HIS A 58 4.22 21.33 -1.97
C HIS A 58 3.94 19.98 -1.31
N LEU A 59 2.65 19.61 -1.25
CA LEU A 59 2.22 18.30 -0.78
C LEU A 59 2.42 17.23 -1.85
N TRP A 60 3.15 16.16 -1.51
CA TRP A 60 3.47 15.04 -2.39
C TRP A 60 2.59 13.83 -2.08
N VAL A 61 1.56 13.63 -2.90
CA VAL A 61 0.55 12.57 -2.72
C VAL A 61 0.82 11.28 -3.51
N ASP A 62 1.77 11.29 -4.47
CA ASP A 62 2.03 10.16 -5.37
C ASP A 62 2.41 8.86 -4.65
N GLN A 63 3.05 8.96 -3.49
CA GLN A 63 3.36 7.80 -2.65
C GLN A 63 2.07 7.10 -2.16
N GLY A 64 1.03 7.87 -1.85
CA GLY A 64 -0.29 7.36 -1.52
C GLY A 64 -1.00 6.75 -2.73
N HIS A 65 -0.92 7.39 -3.90
CA HIS A 65 -1.49 6.85 -5.15
C HIS A 65 -0.81 5.55 -5.59
N THR A 66 0.51 5.47 -5.48
CA THR A 66 1.29 4.27 -5.83
C THR A 66 0.93 3.11 -4.91
N SER A 67 0.85 3.35 -3.61
CA SER A 67 0.44 2.35 -2.63
C SER A 67 -1.03 1.91 -2.80
N ASN A 68 -1.91 2.84 -3.18
CA ASN A 68 -3.29 2.52 -3.55
C ASN A 68 -3.33 1.56 -4.74
N GLY A 69 -2.51 1.82 -5.76
CA GLY A 69 -2.35 0.93 -6.91
C GLY A 69 -1.93 -0.49 -6.50
N VAL A 70 -0.93 -0.62 -5.62
CA VAL A 70 -0.51 -1.92 -5.07
C VAL A 70 -1.65 -2.61 -4.33
N ALA A 71 -2.35 -1.89 -3.45
CA ALA A 71 -3.44 -2.44 -2.65
C ALA A 71 -4.63 -2.88 -3.53
N GLY A 72 -5.02 -2.08 -4.51
CA GLY A 72 -6.07 -2.47 -5.47
C GLY A 72 -5.66 -3.68 -6.29
N TYR A 73 -4.44 -3.68 -6.83
CA TYR A 73 -3.92 -4.79 -7.63
C TYR A 73 -3.85 -6.10 -6.83
N GLY A 74 -3.26 -6.05 -5.63
CA GLY A 74 -3.11 -7.20 -4.73
C GLY A 74 -4.46 -7.78 -4.30
N PHE A 75 -5.47 -6.94 -4.04
CA PHE A 75 -6.81 -7.40 -3.70
C PHE A 75 -7.43 -8.26 -4.82
N PHE A 76 -7.51 -7.73 -6.03
CA PHE A 76 -8.11 -8.46 -7.16
C PHE A 76 -7.25 -9.66 -7.59
N LEU A 77 -5.93 -9.55 -7.53
CA LEU A 77 -5.03 -10.66 -7.83
C LEU A 77 -5.18 -11.79 -6.81
N GLY A 78 -5.35 -11.47 -5.52
CA GLY A 78 -5.65 -12.44 -4.48
C GLY A 78 -6.95 -13.21 -4.77
N LEU A 79 -8.04 -12.50 -5.10
CA LEU A 79 -9.31 -13.14 -5.49
C LEU A 79 -9.16 -14.04 -6.72
N PHE A 80 -8.42 -13.58 -7.73
CA PHE A 80 -8.11 -14.39 -8.91
C PHE A 80 -7.29 -15.64 -8.55
N GLY A 81 -6.31 -15.51 -7.64
CA GLY A 81 -5.53 -16.61 -7.10
C GLY A 81 -6.38 -17.66 -6.39
N LEU A 82 -7.38 -17.26 -5.61
CA LEU A 82 -8.35 -18.17 -4.98
C LEU A 82 -9.12 -18.98 -6.02
N TYR A 83 -9.62 -18.30 -7.06
CA TYR A 83 -10.31 -18.95 -8.18
C TYR A 83 -9.40 -19.97 -8.89
N VAL A 84 -8.15 -19.59 -9.18
CA VAL A 84 -7.18 -20.50 -9.81
C VAL A 84 -6.86 -21.69 -8.91
N ALA A 85 -6.63 -21.46 -7.61
CA ALA A 85 -6.38 -22.53 -6.65
C ALA A 85 -7.52 -23.55 -6.66
N TRP A 86 -8.78 -23.09 -6.57
CA TRP A 86 -9.95 -23.96 -6.64
C TRP A 86 -9.94 -24.86 -7.87
N ARG A 87 -9.61 -24.30 -9.05
CA ARG A 87 -9.49 -25.07 -10.29
C ARG A 87 -8.35 -26.09 -10.27
N GLN A 88 -7.29 -25.87 -9.49
CA GLN A 88 -6.18 -26.82 -9.36
C GLN A 88 -6.52 -28.07 -8.54
N ARG A 89 -7.59 -28.07 -7.74
CA ARG A 89 -7.98 -29.22 -6.91
C ARG A 89 -8.07 -30.55 -7.70
N LYS A 90 -8.54 -30.49 -8.95
CA LYS A 90 -8.79 -31.66 -9.81
C LYS A 90 -7.82 -31.75 -11.01
N ARG A 91 -6.65 -31.09 -10.96
CA ARG A 91 -5.71 -30.99 -12.11
C ARG A 91 -4.35 -31.64 -11.86
N GLN A 92 -4.24 -32.53 -10.89
CA GLN A 92 -3.01 -33.31 -10.69
C GLN A 92 -2.67 -34.12 -11.95
N GLY A 93 -1.39 -34.13 -12.35
CA GLY A 93 -0.90 -34.87 -13.52
C GLY A 93 -1.25 -34.27 -14.89
N ARG A 94 -1.90 -33.09 -14.93
CA ARG A 94 -2.27 -32.42 -16.19
C ARG A 94 -1.31 -31.29 -16.54
N ALA A 95 -1.26 -30.94 -17.82
CA ALA A 95 -0.52 -29.77 -18.29
C ALA A 95 -1.02 -28.46 -17.65
N PRO A 96 -0.14 -27.44 -17.50
CA PRO A 96 -0.48 -26.12 -16.98
C PRO A 96 -1.72 -25.52 -17.63
N SER A 97 -2.68 -25.09 -16.81
CA SER A 97 -3.83 -24.34 -17.33
C SER A 97 -3.42 -22.93 -17.75
N LYS A 98 -4.10 -22.36 -18.75
CA LYS A 98 -3.93 -20.94 -19.14
C LYS A 98 -4.11 -20.00 -17.95
N THR A 99 -5.03 -20.33 -17.04
CA THR A 99 -5.26 -19.53 -15.82
C THR A 99 -4.12 -19.62 -14.80
N LEU A 100 -3.42 -20.76 -14.70
CA LEU A 100 -2.24 -20.88 -13.85
C LEU A 100 -1.07 -20.08 -14.42
N LEU A 101 -0.90 -20.12 -15.74
CA LEU A 101 0.10 -19.30 -16.43
C LEU A 101 -0.20 -17.80 -16.28
N ALA A 102 -1.47 -17.40 -16.44
CA ALA A 102 -1.89 -16.01 -16.22
C ALA A 102 -1.61 -15.57 -14.77
N LEU A 103 -1.97 -16.39 -13.77
CA LEU A 103 -1.68 -16.10 -12.37
C LEU A 103 -0.18 -15.93 -12.13
N PHE A 104 0.65 -16.81 -12.69
CA PHE A 104 2.11 -16.71 -12.60
C PHE A 104 2.64 -15.37 -13.14
N ILE A 105 2.19 -14.96 -14.33
CA ILE A 105 2.62 -13.70 -14.95
C ILE A 105 2.17 -12.50 -14.09
N LEU A 106 0.91 -12.50 -13.66
CA LEU A 106 0.36 -11.40 -12.86
C LEU A 106 1.06 -11.30 -11.49
N GLN A 107 1.38 -12.43 -10.85
CA GLN A 107 2.13 -12.44 -9.59
C GLN A 107 3.58 -11.98 -9.75
N LEU A 108 4.24 -12.31 -10.87
CA LEU A 108 5.55 -11.75 -11.18
C LEU A 108 5.49 -10.22 -11.29
N LEU A 109 4.49 -9.71 -12.00
CA LEU A 109 4.26 -8.26 -12.11
C LEU A 109 3.92 -7.64 -10.75
N ALA A 110 3.14 -8.34 -9.91
CA ALA A 110 2.83 -7.92 -8.55
C ALA A 110 4.11 -7.72 -7.72
N VAL A 111 5.00 -8.73 -7.69
CA VAL A 111 6.26 -8.67 -6.94
C VAL A 111 7.10 -7.45 -7.38
N LEU A 112 7.24 -7.24 -8.70
CA LEU A 112 8.01 -6.10 -9.23
C LEU A 112 7.35 -4.75 -8.90
N PHE A 113 6.03 -4.67 -9.03
CA PHE A 113 5.29 -3.45 -8.75
C PHE A 113 5.31 -3.10 -7.26
N THR A 114 5.02 -4.07 -6.38
CA THR A 114 5.06 -3.89 -4.93
C THR A 114 6.47 -3.54 -4.44
N LEU A 115 7.52 -4.15 -4.99
CA LEU A 115 8.91 -3.78 -4.67
C LEU A 115 9.20 -2.32 -5.06
N SER A 116 8.82 -1.92 -6.26
CA SER A 116 9.03 -0.56 -6.76
C SER A 116 8.28 0.47 -5.90
N ALA A 117 7.03 0.17 -5.56
CA ALA A 117 6.21 0.99 -4.69
C ALA A 117 6.80 1.09 -3.27
N LEU A 118 7.24 -0.03 -2.70
CA LEU A 118 7.88 -0.08 -1.38
C LEU A 118 9.13 0.80 -1.35
N ILE A 119 10.02 0.68 -2.33
CA ILE A 119 11.21 1.53 -2.44
C ILE A 119 10.79 3.00 -2.55
N PHE A 120 9.90 3.33 -3.49
CA PHE A 120 9.47 4.70 -3.74
C PHE A 120 8.84 5.35 -2.50
N VAL A 121 7.87 4.70 -1.86
CA VAL A 121 7.17 5.22 -0.68
C VAL A 121 8.17 5.45 0.46
N PHE A 122 9.02 4.48 0.78
CA PHE A 122 9.98 4.64 1.87
C PHE A 122 11.04 5.70 1.60
N VAL A 123 11.54 5.80 0.36
CA VAL A 123 12.52 6.83 -0.03
C VAL A 123 11.90 8.21 0.11
N VAL A 124 10.73 8.45 -0.46
CA VAL A 124 10.08 9.76 -0.43
C VAL A 124 9.71 10.16 1.00
N THR A 125 9.12 9.25 1.80
CA THR A 125 8.82 9.55 3.21
C THR A 125 10.08 9.82 4.02
N ASN A 126 11.19 9.14 3.73
CA ASN A 126 12.45 9.38 4.44
C ASN A 126 13.13 10.69 4.03
N GLN A 127 13.02 11.10 2.76
CA GLN A 127 13.55 12.39 2.27
C GLN A 127 12.89 13.59 2.95
N THR A 128 11.63 13.45 3.37
CA THR A 128 10.87 14.51 4.02
C THR A 128 10.77 14.34 5.54
N LYS A 129 11.55 13.43 6.13
CA LYS A 129 11.50 13.10 7.56
C LYS A 129 12.33 14.09 8.38
N GLY A 130 11.79 14.51 9.52
CA GLY A 130 12.47 15.44 10.44
C GLY A 130 12.47 16.90 9.96
N GLN A 131 11.70 17.22 8.93
CA GLN A 131 11.38 18.60 8.58
C GLN A 131 10.39 19.15 9.62
N HIS A 132 10.56 20.43 9.96
CA HIS A 132 9.74 21.13 10.95
C HIS A 132 9.12 22.38 10.33
N ILE A 133 7.94 22.79 10.82
CA ILE A 133 7.29 24.02 10.37
C ILE A 133 7.92 25.19 11.12
N SER A 134 8.54 26.13 10.39
CA SER A 134 9.19 27.30 10.98
C SER A 134 8.20 28.45 11.18
N GLU A 135 8.16 29.00 12.39
CA GLU A 135 7.40 30.22 12.71
C GLU A 135 7.78 31.40 11.80
N SER A 136 9.07 31.53 11.46
CA SER A 136 9.56 32.65 10.64
C SER A 136 9.02 32.64 9.21
N ILE A 137 8.64 31.47 8.70
CA ILE A 137 8.13 31.24 7.34
C ILE A 137 6.60 31.19 7.33
N ALA A 138 5.99 30.66 8.39
CA ALA A 138 4.54 30.55 8.48
C ALA A 138 3.86 31.93 8.43
N ARG A 139 2.79 32.02 7.64
CA ARG A 139 1.99 33.24 7.43
C ARG A 139 0.51 32.87 7.41
N SER A 140 -0.32 33.76 7.93
CA SER A 140 -1.76 33.52 8.02
C SER A 140 -2.40 33.41 6.64
N ASN A 141 -3.25 32.41 6.47
CA ASN A 141 -4.05 32.16 5.27
C ASN A 141 -3.24 31.90 3.99
N ILE A 142 -1.97 31.50 4.14
CA ILE A 142 -1.11 31.12 3.02
C ILE A 142 -0.63 29.68 3.26
N ALA A 143 -0.65 28.86 2.21
CA ALA A 143 -0.10 27.52 2.23
C ALA A 143 1.40 27.58 2.54
N TYR A 144 1.87 26.76 3.47
CA TYR A 144 3.27 26.77 3.88
C TYR A 144 4.18 26.50 2.66
N PRO A 145 5.05 27.46 2.27
CA PRO A 145 5.72 27.42 0.97
C PRO A 145 7.03 26.64 0.97
N ALA A 146 7.63 26.43 2.16
CA ALA A 146 8.92 25.78 2.26
C ALA A 146 8.79 24.26 2.23
N ASP A 147 9.83 23.64 1.68
CA ASP A 147 10.01 22.19 1.61
C ASP A 147 8.94 21.43 0.83
N LYS A 148 9.25 20.17 0.53
CA LYS A 148 8.28 19.21 -0.02
C LYS A 148 7.89 18.24 1.07
N TRP A 149 6.61 17.89 1.15
CA TRP A 149 6.08 17.11 2.26
C TRP A 149 5.29 15.91 1.78
N THR A 150 5.39 14.77 2.48
CA THR A 150 4.35 13.75 2.37
C THR A 150 3.22 14.06 3.36
N PRO A 151 2.00 13.54 3.17
CA PRO A 151 0.94 13.63 4.18
C PRO A 151 1.42 13.18 5.57
N GLU A 152 2.16 12.06 5.66
CA GLU A 152 2.67 11.55 6.94
C GLU A 152 3.58 12.56 7.64
N THR A 153 4.55 13.13 6.92
CA THR A 153 5.54 14.03 7.52
C THR A 153 4.98 15.43 7.77
N TRP A 154 4.11 15.93 6.90
CA TRP A 154 3.42 17.20 7.11
C TRP A 154 2.61 17.18 8.41
N PHE A 155 1.70 16.21 8.56
CA PHE A 155 0.86 16.16 9.75
C PHE A 155 1.64 15.76 11.01
N THR A 156 2.79 15.08 10.87
CA THR A 156 3.71 14.91 12.01
C THR A 156 4.28 16.25 12.46
N ALA A 157 4.72 17.11 11.54
CA ALA A 157 5.23 18.44 11.88
C ALA A 157 4.12 19.39 12.40
N VAL A 158 2.91 19.28 11.87
CA VAL A 158 1.74 20.01 12.38
C VAL A 158 1.51 19.67 13.86
N LEU A 159 1.57 18.39 14.25
CA LEU A 159 1.37 17.97 15.65
C LEU A 159 2.40 18.54 16.65
N GLU A 160 3.54 19.06 16.18
CA GLU A 160 4.56 19.69 17.02
C GLU A 160 4.26 21.17 17.31
N LEU A 161 3.28 21.75 16.59
CA LEU A 161 2.92 23.15 16.74
C LEU A 161 2.04 23.40 17.97
N PRO A 162 2.11 24.60 18.57
CA PRO A 162 1.25 25.01 19.69
C PRO A 162 -0.19 25.28 19.20
N MET A 163 -0.96 24.23 18.96
CA MET A 163 -2.38 24.29 18.63
C MET A 163 -3.23 24.47 19.89
N ASP A 164 -4.28 25.28 19.77
CA ASP A 164 -5.23 25.56 20.86
C ASP A 164 -6.24 24.40 21.08
N ASP A 165 -6.53 23.64 20.02
CA ASP A 165 -7.58 22.61 20.03
C ASP A 165 -7.00 21.20 20.18
N HIS A 166 -7.11 20.66 21.39
CA HIS A 166 -6.70 19.29 21.72
C HIS A 166 -7.45 18.21 20.94
N HIS A 167 -8.72 18.42 20.58
CA HIS A 167 -9.50 17.44 19.84
C HIS A 167 -9.04 17.34 18.38
N HIS A 168 -8.66 18.46 17.77
CA HIS A 168 -8.03 18.44 16.45
C HIS A 168 -6.68 17.74 16.49
N HIS A 169 -5.88 17.99 17.54
CA HIS A 169 -4.59 17.34 17.73
C HIS A 169 -4.70 15.81 17.79
N ASP A 170 -5.60 15.28 18.63
CA ASP A 170 -5.80 13.83 18.77
C ASP A 170 -6.28 13.17 17.47
N ASN A 171 -7.17 13.83 16.73
CA ASN A 171 -7.65 13.35 15.44
C ASN A 171 -6.51 13.30 14.40
N ILE A 172 -5.70 14.36 14.30
CA ILE A 172 -4.52 14.39 13.41
C ILE A 172 -3.54 13.28 13.82
N HIS A 173 -3.28 13.10 15.12
CA HIS A 173 -2.39 12.05 15.62
C HIS A 173 -2.86 10.65 15.20
N SER A 174 -4.13 10.33 15.41
CA SER A 174 -4.71 9.06 14.97
C SER A 174 -4.57 8.84 13.45
N LYS A 175 -4.74 9.90 12.66
CA LYS A 175 -4.57 9.82 11.20
C LYS A 175 -3.12 9.65 10.78
N VAL A 176 -2.16 10.29 11.45
CA VAL A 176 -0.73 10.05 11.25
C VAL A 176 -0.35 8.60 11.57
N VAL A 177 -0.92 8.02 12.64
CA VAL A 177 -0.73 6.59 12.95
C VAL A 177 -1.22 5.71 11.81
N ASN A 178 -2.41 5.99 11.25
CA ASN A 178 -2.91 5.27 10.06
C ASN A 178 -2.00 5.44 8.84
N MET A 179 -1.41 6.63 8.64
CA MET A 179 -0.48 6.89 7.55
C MET A 179 0.80 6.03 7.66
N ARG A 180 1.36 5.97 8.87
CA ARG A 180 2.49 5.08 9.18
C ARG A 180 2.11 3.62 8.97
N ALA A 181 0.93 3.21 9.44
CA ALA A 181 0.47 1.83 9.37
C ALA A 181 0.37 1.35 7.91
N TRP A 182 -0.24 2.13 7.02
CA TRP A 182 -0.36 1.70 5.62
C TRP A 182 1.00 1.66 4.92
N ARG A 183 1.92 2.59 5.22
CA ARG A 183 3.30 2.54 4.69
C ARG A 183 3.99 1.23 5.06
N TRP A 184 3.89 0.84 6.33
CA TRP A 184 4.50 -0.40 6.83
C TRP A 184 3.78 -1.66 6.33
N MET A 185 2.48 -1.59 6.02
CA MET A 185 1.71 -2.68 5.41
C MET A 185 2.20 -3.11 4.02
N LEU A 186 2.97 -2.27 3.32
CA LEU A 186 3.61 -2.67 2.06
C LEU A 186 4.61 -3.82 2.23
N ILE A 187 5.25 -3.94 3.40
CA ILE A 187 6.20 -5.03 3.69
C ILE A 187 5.50 -6.39 3.73
N PRO A 188 4.47 -6.62 4.58
CA PRO A 188 3.79 -7.91 4.60
C PRO A 188 3.07 -8.21 3.28
N ILE A 189 2.57 -7.21 2.55
CA ILE A 189 2.03 -7.42 1.19
C ILE A 189 3.12 -7.95 0.26
N PHE A 190 4.30 -7.31 0.23
CA PHE A 190 5.43 -7.74 -0.60
C PHE A 190 5.89 -9.17 -0.30
N LEU A 191 6.02 -9.52 0.99
CA LEU A 191 6.37 -10.88 1.40
C LEU A 191 5.31 -11.89 0.95
N THR A 192 4.04 -11.51 1.01
CA THR A 192 2.93 -12.36 0.55
C THR A 192 2.93 -12.52 -0.97
N ASP A 193 3.24 -11.47 -1.73
CA ASP A 193 3.43 -11.54 -3.19
C ASP A 193 4.53 -12.54 -3.55
N ILE A 194 5.68 -12.50 -2.86
CA ILE A 194 6.79 -13.45 -3.07
C ILE A 194 6.34 -14.88 -2.78
N LEU A 195 5.64 -15.11 -1.66
CA LEU A 195 5.15 -16.44 -1.30
C LEU A 195 4.14 -16.97 -2.31
N ALA A 196 3.16 -16.15 -2.69
CA ALA A 196 2.14 -16.50 -3.67
C ALA A 196 2.77 -16.83 -5.03
N PHE A 197 3.72 -16.01 -5.48
CA PHE A 197 4.50 -16.25 -6.70
C PHE A 197 5.31 -17.55 -6.61
N GLY A 198 5.97 -17.80 -5.47
CA GLY A 198 6.76 -19.01 -5.23
C GLY A 198 5.92 -20.29 -5.31
N PHE A 199 4.74 -20.30 -4.68
CA PHE A 199 3.83 -21.45 -4.72
C PHE A 199 3.27 -21.70 -6.12
N THR A 200 2.88 -20.65 -6.84
CA THR A 200 2.43 -20.77 -8.22
C THR A 200 3.53 -21.27 -9.15
N THR A 201 4.76 -20.77 -8.98
CA THR A 201 5.94 -21.21 -9.74
C THR A 201 6.23 -22.68 -9.51
N ALA A 202 6.20 -23.13 -8.24
CA ALA A 202 6.41 -24.52 -7.89
C ALA A 202 5.35 -25.43 -8.53
N GLU A 203 4.07 -25.05 -8.52
CA GLU A 203 3.02 -25.84 -9.16
C GLU A 203 3.15 -25.87 -10.68
N LEU A 204 3.48 -24.73 -11.30
CA LEU A 204 3.69 -24.63 -12.73
C LEU A 204 4.87 -25.51 -13.17
N ALA A 205 5.97 -25.53 -12.41
CA ALA A 205 7.10 -26.41 -12.64
C ALA A 205 6.72 -27.90 -12.48
N ARG A 206 5.91 -28.25 -11.46
CA ARG A 206 5.41 -29.62 -11.26
C ARG A 206 4.56 -30.11 -12.42
N GLN A 207 3.59 -29.30 -12.88
CA GLN A 207 2.73 -29.66 -14.00
C GLN A 207 3.52 -29.82 -15.31
N ARG A 208 4.52 -28.96 -15.54
CA ARG A 208 5.45 -29.10 -16.69
C ARG A 208 6.28 -30.38 -16.62
N LYS A 209 6.77 -30.78 -15.45
CA LYS A 209 7.54 -32.03 -15.27
C LYS A 209 6.66 -33.27 -15.44
N GLY A 210 5.45 -33.27 -14.89
CA GLY A 210 4.51 -34.40 -15.01
C GLY A 210 4.01 -34.67 -16.43
N THR A 211 3.99 -33.65 -17.30
CA THR A 211 3.60 -33.81 -18.72
C THR A 211 4.69 -34.50 -19.55
N LYS A 212 5.93 -34.62 -19.03
CA LYS A 212 7.07 -35.21 -19.75
C LYS A 212 7.23 -36.72 -19.59
N GLN A 213 6.38 -37.41 -18.81
CA GLN A 213 6.33 -38.87 -18.85
C GLN A 213 5.47 -39.30 -20.05
N PRO A 214 6.05 -39.89 -21.11
CA PRO A 214 5.26 -40.46 -22.19
C PRO A 214 4.51 -41.68 -21.63
N GLU A 215 3.23 -41.80 -21.93
CA GLU A 215 2.55 -43.09 -21.94
C GLU A 215 3.28 -43.99 -22.95
N TYR A 216 4.27 -44.76 -22.48
CA TYR A 216 4.58 -46.03 -23.11
C TYR A 216 3.43 -46.97 -22.78
N SER A 217 2.32 -46.83 -23.51
CA SER A 217 1.37 -47.92 -23.66
C SER A 217 2.10 -49.03 -24.40
N ALA A 218 2.59 -50.01 -23.63
CA ALA A 218 3.01 -51.28 -24.16
C ALA A 218 1.80 -51.91 -24.86
N GLU A 219 1.83 -51.97 -26.19
CA GLU A 219 1.00 -52.89 -26.95
C GLU A 219 1.24 -54.31 -26.42
N LYS A 220 0.15 -54.98 -26.05
CA LYS A 220 0.05 -56.43 -25.91
C LYS A 220 -1.26 -56.88 -26.52
#